data_AF-A0A9N8VPM1-F1
#
_entry.id   AF-A0A9N8VPM1-F1
#
_cell.length_a   1.000
_cell.length_b   1.000
_cell.length_c   1.000
_cell.angle_alpha   90.00
_cell.angle_beta   90.00
_cell.angle_gamma   90.00
#
_symmetry.space_group_name_H-M   'P 1'
#
loop_
_entity.id
_entity.type
_entity.pdbx_description
1 polymer ?
#
loop_
_entity_poly.entity_id
_entity_poly.type
_entity_poly.pdbx_seq_one_letter_code
_entity_poly.pdbx_strand_id
1 'polypeptide(L)'
;MYQIIVFLLALVSFVPHSLAQNCDPAVFTPASAPLITKTSSYNGVPITLTGTLSILDGCRFQVDGFTYTTALPLSFWFGSNGLDSTGTQIVQAQVAQVANPANIQYQLMNGTKFDSFNTILLASKADNVIIGYAQISKPNQTTTNNGTGSTPPNHGSSRSMNEGINGFVIGAGMLLVATFFVFQ
;
A
#
# COMPACT_ATOMS: atom_id res chain seq x y z
N MET A 1 14.10 35.51 -48.80
CA MET A 1 15.16 34.82 -48.05
C MET A 1 14.51 33.99 -46.97
N TYR A 2 14.37 32.67 -47.17
CA TYR A 2 13.80 31.75 -46.18
C TYR A 2 14.95 30.94 -45.57
N GLN A 3 15.15 31.09 -44.25
CA GLN A 3 16.18 30.38 -43.49
C GLN A 3 15.57 29.08 -42.98
N ILE A 4 15.97 27.95 -43.58
CA ILE A 4 15.59 26.60 -43.16
C ILE A 4 16.50 26.22 -41.99
N ILE A 5 15.97 26.28 -40.77
CA ILE A 5 16.63 25.75 -39.57
C ILE A 5 16.37 24.23 -39.55
N VAL A 6 17.39 23.47 -39.93
CA VAL A 6 17.40 22.00 -39.80
C VAL A 6 17.63 21.68 -38.32
N PHE A 7 16.55 21.37 -37.61
CA PHE A 7 16.61 20.92 -36.22
C PHE A 7 17.03 19.45 -36.20
N LEU A 8 18.32 19.21 -35.98
CA LEU A 8 18.92 17.89 -35.84
C LEU A 8 18.43 17.26 -34.52
N LEU A 9 17.32 16.50 -34.58
CA LEU A 9 16.87 15.68 -33.45
C LEU A 9 17.87 14.55 -33.22
N ALA A 10 18.78 14.76 -32.26
CA ALA A 10 19.55 13.68 -31.67
C ALA A 10 18.58 12.75 -30.91
N LEU A 11 18.25 11.61 -31.52
CA LEU A 11 17.65 10.45 -30.86
C LEU A 11 18.68 9.92 -29.84
N VAL A 12 18.68 10.52 -28.64
CA VAL A 12 19.32 9.93 -27.48
C VAL A 12 18.47 8.74 -27.09
N SER A 13 18.91 7.54 -27.48
CA SER A 13 18.37 6.27 -27.02
C SER A 13 18.55 6.21 -25.50
N PHE A 14 17.57 6.68 -24.74
CA PHE A 14 17.50 6.45 -23.30
C PHE A 14 17.35 4.95 -23.09
N VAL A 15 18.44 4.28 -22.76
CA VAL A 15 18.40 2.95 -22.13
C VAL A 15 17.78 3.19 -20.75
N PRO A 16 16.57 2.68 -20.46
CA PRO A 16 15.99 2.83 -19.13
C PRO A 16 16.90 2.10 -18.15
N HIS A 17 17.66 2.85 -17.36
CA HIS A 17 18.41 2.29 -16.23
C HIS A 17 17.41 1.57 -15.33
N SER A 18 17.66 0.29 -15.14
CA SER A 18 16.77 -0.71 -14.56
C SER A 18 16.36 -0.38 -13.12
N LEU A 19 15.31 0.41 -12.97
CA LEU A 19 14.44 0.39 -11.78
C LEU A 19 13.57 -0.90 -11.73
N ALA A 20 13.73 -1.77 -12.73
CA ALA A 20 12.87 -2.92 -13.01
C ALA A 20 13.03 -4.11 -12.05
N GLN A 21 14.09 -4.19 -11.25
CA GLN A 21 14.32 -5.41 -10.45
C GLN A 21 13.31 -5.57 -9.31
N ASN A 22 12.60 -4.50 -8.93
CA ASN A 22 11.66 -4.53 -7.81
C ASN A 22 10.18 -4.58 -8.23
N CYS A 23 9.91 -4.59 -9.53
CA CYS A 23 8.56 -4.70 -10.11
C CYS A 23 8.31 -6.07 -10.77
N ASP A 24 9.21 -7.04 -10.59
CA ASP A 24 9.12 -8.33 -11.26
C ASP A 24 7.93 -9.15 -10.70
N PRO A 25 6.89 -9.42 -11.51
CA PRO A 25 5.77 -10.26 -11.07
C PRO A 25 6.20 -11.69 -10.72
N ALA A 26 7.33 -12.19 -11.23
CA ALA A 26 7.81 -13.55 -10.95
C ALA A 26 8.35 -13.72 -9.52
N VAL A 27 8.65 -12.62 -8.82
CA VAL A 27 9.24 -12.62 -7.47
C VAL A 27 8.21 -12.23 -6.40
N PHE A 28 7.04 -11.74 -6.81
CA PHE A 28 6.06 -11.17 -5.91
C PHE A 28 4.86 -12.12 -5.72
N THR A 29 4.54 -12.44 -4.46
CA THR A 29 3.34 -13.22 -4.15
C THR A 29 2.12 -12.29 -4.17
N PRO A 30 1.12 -12.52 -5.04
CA PRO A 30 -0.10 -11.72 -5.05
C PRO A 30 -0.80 -11.77 -3.70
N ALA A 31 -1.34 -10.64 -3.27
CA ALA A 31 -2.10 -10.53 -2.04
C ALA A 31 -3.33 -9.67 -2.26
N SER A 32 -4.45 -10.02 -1.62
CA SER A 32 -5.69 -9.24 -1.72
C SER A 32 -6.34 -9.05 -0.36
N ALA A 33 -7.05 -7.93 -0.23
CA ALA A 33 -7.79 -7.59 0.98
C ALA A 33 -8.98 -6.68 0.63
N PRO A 34 -10.11 -6.83 1.35
CA PRO A 34 -11.25 -5.93 1.18
C PRO A 34 -10.89 -4.52 1.67
N LEU A 35 -11.45 -3.50 1.02
CA LEU A 35 -11.45 -2.14 1.54
C LEU A 35 -12.46 -2.01 2.67
N ILE A 36 -12.03 -1.39 3.75
CA ILE A 36 -12.82 -1.10 4.95
C ILE A 36 -12.95 0.42 5.06
N THR A 37 -14.19 0.91 5.11
CA THR A 37 -14.46 2.34 5.37
C THR A 37 -14.10 2.68 6.82
N LYS A 38 -13.27 3.70 7.03
CA LYS A 38 -12.92 4.23 8.37
C LYS A 38 -13.74 5.47 8.71
N THR A 39 -13.92 6.40 7.77
CA THR A 39 -14.76 7.58 7.93
C THR A 39 -16.04 7.39 7.12
N SER A 40 -17.17 7.23 7.80
CA SER A 40 -18.49 7.00 7.19
C SER A 40 -19.22 8.27 6.77
N SER A 41 -18.76 9.46 7.20
CA SER A 41 -19.35 10.75 6.81
C SER A 41 -18.36 11.90 6.96
N TYR A 42 -18.48 12.91 6.10
CA TYR A 42 -17.73 14.18 6.19
C TYR A 42 -18.69 15.36 5.99
N ASN A 43 -18.68 16.32 6.93
CA ASN A 43 -19.60 17.46 6.95
C ASN A 43 -21.09 17.06 6.80
N GLY A 44 -21.49 15.97 7.46
CA GLY A 44 -22.86 15.45 7.40
C GLY A 44 -23.22 14.69 6.12
N VAL A 45 -22.32 14.62 5.13
CA VAL A 45 -22.53 13.85 3.90
C VAL A 45 -21.95 12.44 4.06
N PRO A 46 -22.73 11.38 3.81
CA PRO A 46 -22.22 10.01 3.87
C PRO A 46 -21.09 9.74 2.88
N ILE A 47 -20.12 8.96 3.33
CA ILE A 47 -19.01 8.44 2.53
C ILE A 47 -19.11 6.93 2.51
N THR A 48 -19.03 6.37 1.31
CA THR A 48 -18.99 4.94 1.06
C THR A 48 -17.69 4.62 0.36
N LEU A 49 -16.90 3.72 0.94
CA LEU A 49 -15.73 3.12 0.31
C LEU A 49 -15.90 1.61 0.25
N THR A 50 -15.95 1.05 -0.96
CA THR A 50 -15.99 -0.40 -1.17
C THR A 50 -15.02 -0.82 -2.26
N GLY A 51 -14.67 -2.10 -2.26
CA GLY A 51 -13.86 -2.73 -3.28
C GLY A 51 -12.94 -3.78 -2.68
N THR A 52 -12.27 -4.53 -3.54
CA THR A 52 -11.19 -5.44 -3.14
C THR A 52 -9.89 -4.93 -3.73
N LEU A 53 -8.91 -4.65 -2.87
CA LEU A 53 -7.57 -4.28 -3.30
C LEU A 53 -6.76 -5.55 -3.52
N SER A 54 -6.13 -5.68 -4.68
CA SER A 54 -5.24 -6.79 -5.03
C SER A 54 -3.89 -6.26 -5.51
N ILE A 55 -2.79 -6.72 -4.91
CA ILE A 55 -1.45 -6.46 -5.43
C ILE A 55 -1.20 -7.39 -6.61
N LEU A 56 -0.87 -6.82 -7.77
CA LEU A 56 -0.66 -7.56 -9.02
C LEU A 56 0.80 -7.97 -9.19
N ASP A 57 1.72 -7.07 -8.81
CA ASP A 57 3.16 -7.26 -8.84
C ASP A 57 3.84 -6.31 -7.85
N GLY A 58 5.17 -6.29 -7.80
CA GLY A 58 5.93 -5.46 -6.86
C GLY A 58 5.73 -3.94 -6.98
N CYS A 59 5.05 -3.46 -8.02
CA CYS A 59 4.89 -2.02 -8.30
C CYS A 59 3.46 -1.61 -8.69
N ARG A 60 2.53 -2.54 -8.82
CA ARG A 60 1.13 -2.27 -9.19
C ARG A 60 0.16 -2.97 -8.26
N PHE A 61 -0.92 -2.27 -7.96
CA PHE A 61 -2.11 -2.86 -7.36
C PHE A 61 -3.35 -2.43 -8.13
N GLN A 62 -4.41 -3.22 -8.01
CA GLN A 62 -5.72 -2.89 -8.55
C GLN A 62 -6.76 -2.86 -7.46
N VAL A 63 -7.87 -2.18 -7.73
CA VAL A 63 -9.06 -2.20 -6.90
C VAL A 63 -10.26 -2.60 -7.75
N ASP A 64 -10.85 -3.74 -7.43
CA ASP A 64 -12.02 -4.30 -8.09
C ASP A 64 -13.31 -3.88 -7.38
N GLY A 65 -14.36 -3.56 -8.14
CA GLY A 65 -15.64 -3.11 -7.60
C GLY A 65 -15.51 -1.83 -6.77
N PHE A 66 -14.61 -0.92 -7.18
CA PHE A 66 -14.28 0.27 -6.41
C PHE A 66 -15.46 1.24 -6.36
N THR A 67 -15.95 1.56 -5.18
CA THR A 67 -16.90 2.67 -5.02
C THR A 67 -16.31 3.65 -4.02
N TYR A 68 -16.24 4.91 -4.40
CA TYR A 68 -15.88 6.00 -3.50
C TYR A 68 -16.86 7.15 -3.70
N THR A 69 -17.86 7.25 -2.81
CA THR A 69 -18.85 8.33 -2.86
C THR A 69 -18.32 9.56 -2.13
N THR A 70 -18.73 10.74 -2.58
CA THR A 70 -18.41 12.00 -1.89
C THR A 70 -16.91 12.18 -1.74
N ALA A 71 -16.17 12.13 -2.86
CA ALA A 71 -14.71 12.15 -2.78
C ALA A 71 -14.20 13.45 -2.16
N LEU A 72 -13.41 13.32 -1.10
CA LEU A 72 -12.73 14.45 -0.47
C LEU A 72 -11.65 15.02 -1.42
N PRO A 73 -11.41 16.33 -1.36
CA PRO A 73 -10.36 16.96 -2.16
C PRO A 73 -8.98 16.38 -1.83
N LEU A 74 -8.11 16.27 -2.83
CA LEU A 74 -6.74 15.79 -2.64
C LEU A 74 -6.67 14.40 -1.96
N SER A 75 -7.56 13.49 -2.35
CA SER A 75 -7.54 12.09 -1.91
C SER A 75 -6.44 11.30 -2.64
N PHE A 76 -5.57 10.61 -1.92
CA PHE A 76 -4.49 9.78 -2.47
C PHE A 76 -4.38 8.43 -1.75
N TRP A 77 -3.67 7.50 -2.37
CA TRP A 77 -3.26 6.25 -1.73
C TRP A 77 -1.97 6.42 -0.94
N PHE A 78 -1.94 5.86 0.27
CA PHE A 78 -0.81 5.85 1.17
C PHE A 78 -0.51 4.45 1.69
N GLY A 79 0.75 4.18 2.01
CA GLY A 79 1.22 2.97 2.67
C GLY A 79 1.59 3.29 4.12
N SER A 80 1.13 2.48 5.07
CA SER A 80 1.42 2.63 6.49
C SER A 80 1.63 1.28 7.20
N ASN A 81 2.26 1.34 8.38
CA ASN A 81 2.38 0.21 9.31
C ASN A 81 1.37 0.29 10.47
N GLY A 82 0.35 1.14 10.35
CA GLY A 82 -0.73 1.32 11.31
C GLY A 82 -1.95 2.01 10.70
N LEU A 83 -3.04 2.07 11.45
CA LEU A 83 -4.33 2.61 10.97
C LEU A 83 -4.52 4.10 11.24
N ASP A 84 -3.70 4.70 12.12
CA ASP A 84 -3.92 6.05 12.67
C ASP A 84 -2.97 7.11 12.14
N SER A 85 -2.15 6.76 11.15
CA SER A 85 -1.28 7.72 10.45
C SER A 85 -1.52 7.64 8.95
N THR A 86 -1.45 8.79 8.29
CA THR A 86 -1.55 8.91 6.83
C THR A 86 -0.36 8.28 6.11
N GLY A 87 0.68 7.80 6.81
CA GLY A 87 1.77 7.02 6.22
C GLY A 87 2.55 7.77 5.15
N THR A 88 3.13 7.03 4.21
CA THR A 88 3.82 7.59 3.03
C THR A 88 2.90 7.52 1.82
N GLN A 89 2.78 8.60 1.06
CA GLN A 89 2.02 8.57 -0.20
C GLN A 89 2.69 7.55 -1.13
N ILE A 90 1.90 6.67 -1.76
CA ILE A 90 2.43 5.60 -2.60
C ILE A 90 2.01 5.70 -4.06
N VAL A 91 0.99 6.50 -4.37
CA VAL A 91 0.52 6.75 -5.74
C VAL A 91 0.46 8.27 -5.97
N GLN A 92 0.95 8.71 -7.13
CA GLN A 92 0.94 10.13 -7.50
C GLN A 92 -0.44 10.60 -7.97
N ALA A 93 -1.20 9.73 -8.64
CA ALA A 93 -2.53 10.02 -9.14
C ALA A 93 -3.51 10.27 -7.99
N GLN A 94 -4.25 11.38 -8.08
CA GLN A 94 -5.36 11.66 -7.18
C GLN A 94 -6.51 10.70 -7.45
N VAL A 95 -7.13 10.21 -6.38
CA VAL A 95 -8.33 9.38 -6.45
C VAL A 95 -9.56 10.29 -6.50
N ALA A 96 -10.24 10.31 -7.64
CA ALA A 96 -11.49 11.03 -7.81
C ALA A 96 -12.68 10.23 -7.26
N GLN A 97 -13.85 10.86 -7.22
CA GLN A 97 -15.11 10.14 -7.01
C GLN A 97 -15.32 9.17 -8.17
N VAL A 98 -15.54 7.90 -7.85
CA VAL A 98 -15.84 6.87 -8.86
C VAL A 98 -16.99 6.01 -8.37
N ALA A 99 -17.97 5.82 -9.24
CA ALA A 99 -19.09 4.91 -9.03
C ALA A 99 -18.85 3.63 -9.84
N ASN A 100 -18.32 2.61 -9.18
CA ASN A 100 -18.27 1.22 -9.65
C ASN A 100 -17.62 0.99 -11.04
N PRO A 101 -16.34 1.33 -11.23
CA PRO A 101 -15.58 0.79 -12.34
C PRO A 101 -15.34 -0.70 -12.08
N ALA A 102 -15.33 -1.50 -13.15
CA ALA A 102 -15.01 -2.92 -13.04
C ALA A 102 -13.62 -3.14 -12.39
N ASN A 103 -12.65 -2.28 -12.73
CA ASN A 103 -11.27 -2.39 -12.29
C ASN A 103 -10.56 -1.02 -12.40
N ILE A 104 -9.83 -0.61 -11.36
CA ILE A 104 -8.86 0.50 -11.45
C ILE A 104 -7.48 0.00 -11.04
N GLN A 105 -6.46 0.25 -11.87
CA GLN A 105 -5.07 -0.03 -11.53
C GLN A 105 -4.31 1.24 -11.13
N TYR A 106 -3.40 1.07 -10.18
CA TYR A 106 -2.53 2.12 -9.69
C TYR A 106 -1.07 1.65 -9.71
N GLN A 107 -0.18 2.57 -10.09
CA GLN A 107 1.27 2.36 -10.09
C GLN A 107 1.88 3.02 -8.85
N LEU A 108 2.75 2.28 -8.16
CA LEU A 108 3.55 2.83 -7.07
C LEU A 108 4.53 3.89 -7.57
N MET A 109 4.75 4.92 -6.75
CA MET A 109 5.79 5.92 -7.00
C MET A 109 7.19 5.29 -6.89
N ASN A 110 8.14 5.84 -7.65
CA ASN A 110 9.51 5.34 -7.69
C ASN A 110 10.13 5.31 -6.29
N GLY A 111 10.80 4.20 -5.95
CA GLY A 111 11.41 3.96 -4.64
C GLY A 111 10.46 3.41 -3.57
N THR A 112 9.15 3.30 -3.84
CA THR A 112 8.19 2.68 -2.92
C THR A 112 8.13 1.18 -3.15
N LYS A 113 8.06 0.38 -2.08
CA LYS A 113 7.93 -1.08 -2.12
C LYS A 113 6.80 -1.54 -1.21
N PHE A 114 6.03 -2.54 -1.62
CA PHE A 114 4.96 -3.08 -0.77
C PHE A 114 5.47 -3.65 0.57
N ASP A 115 6.74 -4.08 0.65
CA ASP A 115 7.33 -4.64 1.88
C ASP A 115 7.54 -3.60 3.00
N SER A 116 7.49 -2.29 2.67
CA SER A 116 7.71 -1.23 3.66
C SER A 116 6.45 -0.86 4.46
N PHE A 117 5.29 -1.40 4.11
CA PHE A 117 4.03 -1.19 4.79
C PHE A 117 3.19 -2.47 4.86
N ASN A 118 2.18 -2.50 5.72
CA ASN A 118 1.22 -3.63 5.83
C ASN A 118 -0.23 -3.18 5.62
N THR A 119 -0.44 -1.89 5.37
CA THR A 119 -1.76 -1.30 5.18
C THR A 119 -1.68 -0.30 4.03
N ILE A 120 -2.63 -0.39 3.10
CA ILE A 120 -2.87 0.66 2.10
C ILE A 120 -4.09 1.45 2.52
N LEU A 121 -3.95 2.78 2.59
CA LEU A 121 -4.94 3.72 3.06
C LEU A 121 -5.37 4.62 1.92
N LEU A 122 -6.65 4.96 1.86
CA LEU A 122 -7.15 6.10 1.09
C LEU A 122 -7.35 7.26 2.07
N ALA A 123 -6.70 8.39 1.85
CA ALA A 123 -6.79 9.55 2.73
C ALA A 123 -6.85 10.87 1.96
N SER A 124 -7.59 11.85 2.50
CA SER A 124 -7.56 13.25 2.06
C SER A 124 -6.35 13.94 2.65
N LYS A 125 -5.46 14.43 1.79
CA LYS A 125 -4.32 15.27 2.21
C LYS A 125 -4.75 16.68 2.59
N ALA A 126 -5.81 17.20 1.97
CA ALA A 126 -6.33 18.53 2.27
C ALA A 126 -6.89 18.61 3.69
N ASP A 127 -7.65 17.58 4.09
CA ASP A 127 -8.40 17.58 5.35
C ASP A 127 -7.76 16.73 6.44
N ASN A 128 -6.67 16.01 6.12
CA ASN A 128 -6.00 15.05 7.00
C ASN A 128 -6.95 13.96 7.56
N VAL A 129 -7.83 13.44 6.69
CA VAL A 129 -8.85 12.44 7.04
C VAL A 129 -8.53 11.11 6.34
N ILE A 130 -8.50 10.01 7.10
CA ILE A 130 -8.38 8.65 6.55
C ILE A 130 -9.78 8.15 6.20
N ILE A 131 -10.05 7.99 4.91
CA ILE A 131 -11.36 7.57 4.39
C ILE A 131 -11.57 6.08 4.63
N GLY A 132 -10.55 5.26 4.36
CA GLY A 132 -10.61 3.81 4.54
C GLY A 132 -9.28 3.15 4.23
N TYR A 133 -9.24 1.82 4.37
CA TYR A 133 -8.00 1.06 4.29
C TYR A 133 -8.20 -0.39 3.86
N ALA A 134 -7.14 -1.02 3.38
CA ALA A 134 -7.01 -2.45 3.22
C ALA A 134 -5.74 -2.90 3.95
N GLN A 135 -5.88 -3.87 4.86
CA GLN A 135 -4.74 -4.50 5.52
C GLN A 135 -4.24 -5.64 4.64
N ILE A 136 -3.02 -5.51 4.15
CA ILE A 136 -2.42 -6.51 3.28
C ILE A 136 -1.40 -7.26 4.12
N SER A 137 -1.59 -8.58 4.22
CA SER A 137 -0.56 -9.43 4.81
C SER A 137 0.73 -9.22 4.01
N LYS A 138 1.85 -8.98 4.70
CA LYS A 138 3.14 -8.77 4.01
C LYS A 138 3.36 -9.92 3.03
N PRO A 139 3.61 -9.63 1.74
CA PRO A 139 3.94 -10.67 0.77
C PRO A 139 5.13 -11.44 1.32
N ASN A 140 5.01 -12.76 1.41
CA ASN A 140 6.16 -13.56 1.79
C ASN A 140 7.13 -13.50 0.61
N GLN A 141 8.28 -12.84 0.78
CA GLN A 141 9.29 -12.76 -0.26
C GLN A 141 9.93 -14.14 -0.35
N THR A 142 9.65 -14.87 -1.43
CA THR A 142 10.32 -16.15 -1.69
C THR A 142 11.78 -15.82 -1.91
N THR A 143 12.61 -16.06 -0.89
CA THR A 143 14.05 -15.86 -0.99
C THR A 143 14.55 -16.96 -1.91
N THR A 144 14.69 -16.66 -3.20
CA THR A 144 15.42 -17.52 -4.13
C THR A 144 16.89 -17.46 -3.70
N ASN A 145 17.25 -18.34 -2.78
CA ASN A 145 18.64 -18.63 -2.45
C ASN A 145 19.30 -19.18 -3.71
N ASN A 146 19.87 -18.29 -4.53
CA ASN A 146 20.85 -18.68 -5.52
C ASN A 146 22.08 -19.16 -4.77
N GLY A 147 22.08 -20.45 -4.45
CA GLY A 147 23.16 -21.13 -3.76
C GLY A 147 24.39 -21.20 -4.65
N THR A 148 25.29 -20.24 -4.51
CA THR A 148 26.70 -20.48 -4.81
C THR A 148 27.25 -21.29 -3.64
N GLY A 149 27.23 -22.61 -3.77
CA GLY A 149 27.73 -23.52 -2.75
C GLY A 149 29.22 -23.26 -2.49
N SER A 150 29.53 -22.66 -1.35
CA SER A 150 30.83 -22.75 -0.70
C SER A 150 30.71 -23.67 0.51
N THR A 151 31.38 -24.81 0.42
CA THR A 151 31.49 -25.85 1.45
C THR A 151 32.09 -25.25 2.74
N PRO A 152 31.52 -25.48 3.93
CA PRO A 152 32.00 -24.89 5.18
C PRO A 152 33.19 -25.67 5.77
N PRO A 153 34.18 -25.01 6.43
CA PRO A 153 35.03 -25.69 7.38
C PRO A 153 34.28 -25.85 8.70
N ASN A 154 34.12 -27.12 9.07
CA ASN A 154 33.70 -27.60 10.37
C ASN A 154 34.60 -27.03 11.48
N HIS A 155 34.03 -26.25 12.40
CA HIS A 155 34.63 -26.02 13.71
C HIS A 155 33.54 -26.02 14.78
N GLY A 156 33.64 -27.02 15.65
CA GLY A 156 32.66 -27.31 16.67
C GLY A 156 32.79 -26.46 17.93
N SER A 157 31.88 -26.81 18.84
CA SER A 157 31.87 -26.52 20.27
C SER A 157 31.38 -25.13 20.68
N SER A 158 30.17 -25.07 21.24
CA SER A 158 29.99 -25.14 22.71
C SER A 158 28.65 -24.53 23.16
N ARG A 159 27.88 -25.31 23.94
CA ARG A 159 27.14 -24.91 25.18
C ARG A 159 26.04 -23.82 25.04
N SER A 160 25.02 -23.70 25.87
CA SER A 160 24.37 -24.45 26.95
C SER A 160 23.41 -23.44 27.60
N MET A 161 22.26 -23.90 28.12
CA MET A 161 21.32 -23.17 29.00
C MET A 161 20.49 -22.08 28.29
N ASN A 162 19.23 -21.80 28.62
CA ASN A 162 18.48 -22.02 29.85
C ASN A 162 16.97 -21.88 29.55
N GLU A 163 16.17 -22.48 30.43
CA GLU A 163 14.71 -22.44 30.54
C GLU A 163 14.17 -21.04 30.91
N GLY A 164 12.85 -20.82 30.75
CA GLY A 164 12.13 -19.74 31.45
C GLY A 164 10.90 -19.22 30.69
N ILE A 165 9.69 -19.74 30.89
CA ILE A 165 8.69 -19.31 31.91
C ILE A 165 7.74 -18.18 31.42
N ASN A 166 6.46 -18.54 31.37
CA ASN A 166 5.21 -17.81 31.69
C ASN A 166 4.91 -16.40 31.11
N GLY A 167 3.67 -16.21 30.65
CA GLY A 167 3.09 -14.87 30.53
C GLY A 167 1.75 -14.75 29.81
N PHE A 168 0.72 -15.44 30.30
CA PHE A 168 -0.68 -15.22 29.94
C PHE A 168 -1.19 -13.88 30.52
N VAL A 169 -1.72 -12.98 29.68
CA VAL A 169 -2.50 -11.82 30.14
C VAL A 169 -3.76 -11.70 29.28
N ILE A 170 -4.88 -12.14 29.85
CA ILE A 170 -6.23 -11.79 29.38
C ILE A 170 -6.56 -10.42 29.98
N GLY A 171 -6.58 -9.39 29.15
CA GLY A 171 -7.13 -8.08 29.49
C GLY A 171 -8.58 -7.99 29.04
N ALA A 172 -9.50 -8.28 29.95
CA ALA A 172 -10.90 -7.88 29.82
C ALA A 172 -11.01 -6.37 30.04
N GLY A 173 -11.55 -5.65 29.07
CA GLY A 173 -11.77 -4.20 29.15
C GLY A 173 -12.98 -3.79 28.31
N MET A 174 -14.17 -3.99 28.87
CA MET A 174 -15.40 -3.27 28.48
C MET A 174 -15.22 -1.78 28.76
N LEU A 175 -15.59 -0.91 27.82
CA LEU A 175 -16.35 0.30 28.16
C LEU A 175 -17.18 0.80 26.98
N LEU A 176 -18.50 0.68 27.15
CA LEU A 176 -19.54 1.37 26.41
C LEU A 176 -19.50 2.86 26.72
N VAL A 177 -19.48 3.72 25.69
CA VAL A 177 -20.08 5.05 25.78
C VAL A 177 -20.87 5.31 24.50
N ALA A 178 -22.19 5.25 24.64
CA ALA A 178 -23.13 5.79 23.67
C ALA A 178 -23.38 7.25 24.03
N THR A 179 -23.12 8.18 23.11
CA THR A 179 -23.60 9.56 23.21
C THR A 179 -24.48 9.87 22.01
N PHE A 180 -25.76 10.00 22.32
CA PHE A 180 -26.80 10.58 21.48
C PHE A 180 -26.47 12.05 21.21
N PHE A 181 -26.57 12.49 19.95
CA PHE A 181 -26.76 13.91 19.63
C PHE A 181 -28.07 14.08 18.89
N VAL A 182 -28.91 14.93 19.49
CA VAL A 182 -30.23 15.35 19.07
C VAL A 182 -30.09 16.49 18.05
N PHE A 183 -30.87 16.43 16.97
CA PHE A 183 -31.04 17.48 15.99
C PHE A 183 -31.68 18.74 16.60
N GLN A 184 -31.18 19.91 16.22
CA GLN A 184 -31.98 21.12 15.98
C GLN A 184 -31.58 21.70 14.63
#